data_AF-A0AA41DPM4-F1
#
_entry.id   AF-A0AA41DPM4-F1
#
_cell.length_a   1.000
_cell.length_b   1.000
_cell.length_c   1.000
_cell.angle_alpha   90.00
_cell.angle_beta   90.00
_cell.angle_gamma   90.00
#
_symmetry.space_group_name_H-M   'P 1'
#
loop_
_entity.id
_entity.type
_entity.pdbx_description
1 polymer ?
#
loop_
_entity_poly.entity_id
_entity_poly.type
_entity_poly.pdbx_seq_one_letter_code
_entity_poly.pdbx_strand_id
1 'polypeptide(L)'
;MKYIIIFLTFLFVFANAAEANNNNVTLFMCEGCNYDEAYQLAKDNPPLTQCYSSDPNEIITIDNQACYSNPKKVIVADVLGNGHFAFMVGHHHQGSNMPLLNKYAEPTSLSNNDETAISRLKTTDKNFSKFIKEMQAELNVSPLQVSQHLPLNMIHSNTENSCPPHITDAVKAVFEGRTASELQHKLNNKAKADFEDPERFFHAKEYSSEGFSIGVGGISYQGTWKKVSKNFNTSVRFNQNQDIPTGSTGLYDVVFSIKWIREFGALSVSVNPFLTYLDGIALNQLQKTTSNTVDQCLQDALDHTLPSNTSSPSPGGGSSGGGSSGGGSSGGGSSGGGGWDNQVCEKHYYINGVKMLTIKVSC
;
A
#
# COMPACT_ATOMS: atom_id res chain seq x y z
N MET A 1 45.88 -2.56 35.55
CA MET A 1 45.16 -1.71 36.52
C MET A 1 45.24 -0.28 35.98
N LYS A 2 44.21 0.49 35.63
CA LYS A 2 42.75 0.48 35.71
C LYS A 2 42.32 1.27 34.46
N TYR A 3 41.62 0.67 33.50
CA TYR A 3 40.17 0.72 33.36
C TYR A 3 39.53 2.10 33.62
N ILE A 4 38.77 2.52 32.61
CA ILE A 4 37.59 3.39 32.72
C ILE A 4 37.87 4.89 32.68
N ILE A 5 38.14 5.39 31.46
CA ILE A 5 37.69 6.73 31.05
C ILE A 5 36.31 6.51 30.40
N ILE A 6 35.28 6.43 31.25
CA ILE A 6 33.88 6.47 30.85
C ILE A 6 33.65 7.84 30.20
N PHE A 7 33.57 7.87 28.87
CA PHE A 7 32.33 8.15 28.14
C PHE A 7 31.20 8.79 28.98
N LEU A 8 31.40 10.01 29.51
CA LEU A 8 30.36 10.73 30.27
C LEU A 8 30.10 12.15 29.75
N THR A 9 30.26 12.37 28.44
CA THR A 9 29.97 13.66 27.80
C THR A 9 29.33 13.50 26.42
N PHE A 10 28.45 12.51 26.24
CA PHE A 10 27.60 12.42 25.05
C PHE A 10 26.27 11.69 25.33
N LEU A 11 25.66 12.01 26.47
CA LEU A 11 24.25 11.69 26.76
C LEU A 11 23.55 12.98 27.18
N PHE A 12 23.58 13.98 26.28
CA PHE A 12 22.40 14.81 26.14
C PHE A 12 21.31 13.88 25.59
N VAL A 13 20.62 13.27 26.54
CA VAL A 13 19.29 12.72 26.37
C VAL A 13 18.50 13.82 25.67
N PHE A 14 18.34 13.67 24.35
CA PHE A 14 17.21 14.24 23.66
C PHE A 14 16.00 13.60 24.32
N ALA A 15 15.57 14.18 25.44
CA ALA A 15 14.19 14.14 25.82
C ALA A 15 13.49 14.83 24.66
N ASN A 16 13.10 14.05 23.66
CA ASN A 16 12.05 14.44 22.74
C ASN A 16 10.81 14.55 23.60
N ALA A 17 10.67 15.68 24.32
CA ALA A 17 9.38 16.27 24.45
C ALA A 17 8.89 16.37 23.01
N ALA A 18 7.95 15.50 22.64
CA ALA A 18 7.13 15.73 21.49
C ALA A 18 6.35 17.02 21.77
N GLU A 19 7.01 18.16 21.62
CA GLU A 19 6.34 19.40 21.33
C GLU A 19 5.60 19.12 20.03
N ALA A 20 4.29 18.87 20.16
CA ALA A 20 3.39 18.90 19.03
C ALA A 20 3.56 20.29 18.40
N ASN A 21 4.39 20.35 17.37
CA ASN A 21 4.75 21.57 16.68
C ASN A 21 3.45 22.21 16.18
N ASN A 22 3.07 23.35 16.76
CA ASN A 22 1.85 24.10 16.45
C ASN A 22 1.80 24.60 14.98
N ASN A 23 2.82 24.28 14.18
CA ASN A 23 2.99 24.66 12.78
C ASN A 23 2.56 23.56 11.78
N ASN A 24 1.84 22.53 12.24
CA ASN A 24 1.32 21.46 11.39
C ASN A 24 -0.16 21.72 11.03
N VAL A 25 -0.42 21.91 9.74
CA VAL A 25 -1.76 22.12 9.17
C VAL A 25 -2.21 20.85 8.47
N THR A 26 -3.44 20.40 8.71
CA THR A 26 -4.07 19.33 7.93
C THR A 26 -4.71 19.94 6.68
N LEU A 27 -4.39 19.44 5.49
CA LEU A 27 -4.93 19.92 4.22
C LEU A 27 -5.63 18.80 3.46
N PHE A 28 -6.92 18.93 3.21
CA PHE A 28 -7.68 18.04 2.33
C PHE A 28 -7.84 18.68 0.96
N MET A 29 -7.34 18.01 -0.08
CA MET A 29 -7.66 18.38 -1.45
C MET A 29 -8.93 17.64 -1.85
N CYS A 30 -10.02 18.38 -2.07
CA CYS A 30 -11.34 17.81 -2.34
C CYS A 30 -11.92 18.22 -3.70
N GLU A 31 -12.49 17.28 -4.44
CA GLU A 31 -13.20 17.61 -5.68
C GLU A 31 -14.66 17.95 -5.38
N GLY A 32 -15.06 19.20 -5.65
CA GLY A 32 -16.45 19.63 -5.53
C GLY A 32 -17.02 19.68 -4.10
N CYS A 33 -16.17 19.72 -3.06
CA CYS A 33 -16.64 19.91 -1.69
C CYS A 33 -17.28 21.29 -1.51
N ASN A 34 -18.53 21.31 -1.06
CA ASN A 34 -19.16 22.54 -0.59
C ASN A 34 -18.77 22.86 0.87
N TYR A 35 -19.27 23.97 1.41
CA TYR A 35 -18.96 24.41 2.77
C TYR A 35 -19.37 23.39 3.84
N ASP A 36 -20.57 22.81 3.74
CA ASP A 36 -21.09 21.87 4.74
C ASP A 36 -20.27 20.58 4.77
N GLU A 37 -19.91 20.07 3.59
CA GLU A 37 -19.03 18.91 3.46
C GLU A 37 -17.63 19.21 4.01
N ALA A 38 -17.09 20.39 3.72
CA ALA A 38 -15.81 20.83 4.24
C ALA A 38 -15.83 20.98 5.77
N TYR A 39 -16.92 21.51 6.33
CA TYR A 39 -17.13 21.65 7.76
C TYR A 39 -17.17 20.29 8.46
N GLN A 40 -17.96 19.34 7.95
CA GLN A 40 -18.05 18.00 8.55
C GLN A 40 -16.71 17.27 8.44
N LEU A 41 -16.07 17.33 7.27
CA LEU A 41 -14.74 16.74 7.07
C LEU A 41 -13.71 17.30 8.05
N ALA A 42 -13.71 18.62 8.29
CA ALA A 42 -12.82 19.23 9.28
C ALA A 42 -13.14 18.75 10.71
N LYS A 43 -14.42 18.78 11.10
CA LYS A 43 -14.91 18.35 12.42
C LYS A 43 -14.59 16.88 12.73
N ASP A 44 -14.65 16.02 11.73
CA ASP A 44 -14.35 14.59 11.86
C ASP A 44 -12.85 14.28 11.96
N ASN A 45 -11.99 15.27 11.73
CA ASN A 45 -10.54 15.13 11.81
C ASN A 45 -9.92 15.98 12.94
N PRO A 46 -10.37 15.84 14.20
CA PRO A 46 -9.83 16.60 15.31
C PRO A 46 -8.37 16.22 15.61
N PRO A 47 -7.65 17.05 16.39
CA PRO A 47 -6.34 16.67 16.93
C PRO A 47 -6.44 15.42 17.81
N LEU A 48 -5.35 14.66 17.93
CA LEU A 48 -5.29 13.55 18.90
C LEU A 48 -5.39 14.09 20.32
N THR A 49 -6.14 13.38 21.16
CA THR A 49 -6.28 13.68 22.59
C THR A 49 -5.20 12.97 23.40
N GLN A 50 -4.67 13.65 24.41
CA GLN A 50 -3.76 13.11 25.40
C GLN A 50 -4.49 13.09 26.74
N CYS A 51 -4.59 11.90 27.34
CA CYS A 51 -5.27 11.69 28.61
C CYS A 51 -4.27 11.32 29.69
N TYR A 52 -4.47 11.89 30.88
CA TYR A 52 -3.63 11.68 32.05
C TYR A 52 -4.52 11.28 33.22
N SER A 53 -3.94 10.62 34.22
CA SER A 53 -4.66 10.44 35.49
C SER A 53 -4.78 11.79 36.19
N SER A 54 -5.95 12.07 36.75
CA SER A 54 -6.19 13.27 37.55
C SER A 54 -5.38 13.24 38.85
N ASP A 55 -5.05 12.04 39.35
CA ASP A 55 -4.02 11.82 40.37
C ASP A 55 -2.81 11.09 39.74
N PRO A 56 -1.62 11.73 39.69
CA PRO A 56 -0.41 11.11 39.13
C PRO A 56 0.00 9.77 39.76
N ASN A 57 -0.50 9.45 40.96
CA ASN A 57 -0.19 8.22 41.67
C ASN A 57 -1.16 7.07 41.36
N GLU A 58 -2.24 7.35 40.63
CA GLU A 58 -3.24 6.36 40.26
C GLU A 58 -3.06 5.87 38.82
N ILE A 59 -3.44 4.61 38.59
CA ILE A 59 -3.55 4.07 37.24
C ILE A 59 -4.70 4.79 36.53
N ILE A 60 -4.50 5.14 35.26
CA ILE A 60 -5.52 5.79 34.43
C ILE A 60 -6.71 4.84 34.24
N THR A 61 -7.89 5.33 34.58
CA THR A 61 -9.20 4.73 34.35
C THR A 61 -10.12 5.74 33.66
N ILE A 62 -11.27 5.29 33.17
CA ILE A 62 -12.24 6.19 32.52
C ILE A 62 -12.77 7.25 33.49
N ASP A 63 -12.84 6.94 34.79
CA ASP A 63 -13.45 7.80 35.80
C ASP A 63 -12.48 8.81 36.42
N ASN A 64 -11.16 8.54 36.36
CA ASN A 64 -10.12 9.43 36.89
C ASN A 64 -9.26 10.09 35.80
N GLN A 65 -9.56 9.92 34.51
CA GLN A 65 -8.79 10.55 33.44
C GLN A 65 -9.21 12.02 33.18
N ALA A 66 -8.21 12.85 32.89
CA ALA A 66 -8.37 14.20 32.36
C ALA A 66 -7.70 14.28 30.98
N CYS A 67 -8.50 14.62 29.95
CA CYS A 67 -8.07 14.58 28.56
C CYS A 67 -7.95 15.97 27.95
N TYR A 68 -6.87 16.18 27.18
CA TYR A 68 -6.56 17.45 26.54
C TYR A 68 -6.19 17.28 25.07
N SER A 69 -6.37 18.33 24.27
CA SER A 69 -5.90 18.39 22.89
C SER A 69 -5.63 19.84 22.48
N ASN A 70 -4.52 20.07 21.79
CA ASN A 70 -4.24 21.38 21.20
C ASN A 70 -5.03 21.54 19.89
N PRO A 71 -5.82 22.63 19.72
CA PRO A 71 -6.52 22.89 18.47
C PRO A 71 -5.54 22.96 17.30
N LYS A 72 -5.95 22.45 16.15
CA LYS A 72 -5.16 22.51 14.92
C LYS A 72 -5.95 23.14 13.79
N LYS A 73 -5.24 23.69 12.80
CA LYS A 73 -5.84 24.19 11.58
C LYS A 73 -6.09 23.04 10.61
N VAL A 74 -7.30 22.97 10.08
CA VAL A 74 -7.71 22.07 9.00
C VAL A 74 -8.20 22.90 7.83
N ILE A 75 -7.69 22.62 6.64
CA ILE A 75 -8.08 23.29 5.41
C ILE A 75 -8.69 22.25 4.47
N VAL A 76 -9.79 22.60 3.83
CA VAL A 76 -10.40 21.83 2.75
C VAL A 76 -10.36 22.72 1.51
N ALA A 77 -9.54 22.33 0.54
CA ALA A 77 -9.31 23.09 -0.67
C ALA A 77 -9.87 22.36 -1.88
N ASP A 78 -10.71 23.04 -2.65
CA ASP A 78 -11.16 22.56 -3.95
C ASP A 78 -9.96 22.34 -4.90
N VAL A 79 -9.92 21.17 -5.54
CA VAL A 79 -8.85 20.81 -6.48
C VAL A 79 -8.95 21.62 -7.78
N LEU A 80 -10.17 21.95 -8.23
CA LEU A 80 -10.39 22.57 -9.56
C LEU A 80 -10.74 24.06 -9.48
N GLY A 81 -11.46 24.49 -8.45
CA GLY A 81 -11.88 25.89 -8.25
C GLY A 81 -11.15 26.59 -7.11
N ASN A 82 -11.64 27.78 -6.75
CA ASN A 82 -11.10 28.62 -5.67
C ASN A 82 -11.89 28.48 -4.35
N GLY A 83 -12.75 27.47 -4.24
CA GLY A 83 -13.50 27.18 -3.02
C GLY A 83 -12.59 26.58 -1.96
N HIS A 84 -12.05 27.40 -1.05
CA HIS A 84 -11.13 26.97 0.00
C HIS A 84 -11.71 27.37 1.35
N PHE A 85 -11.80 26.40 2.27
CA PHE A 85 -12.36 26.59 3.59
C PHE A 85 -11.33 26.21 4.63
N ALA A 86 -11.15 27.05 5.65
CA ALA A 86 -10.27 26.77 6.76
C ALA A 86 -11.05 26.77 8.08
N PHE A 87 -10.69 25.84 8.95
CA PHE A 87 -11.30 25.66 10.26
C PHE A 87 -10.23 25.47 11.33
N MET A 88 -10.46 26.05 12.51
CA MET A 88 -9.81 25.61 13.72
C MET A 88 -10.62 24.46 14.32
N VAL A 89 -9.97 23.33 14.52
CA VAL A 89 -10.60 22.09 14.97
C VAL A 89 -9.99 21.64 16.28
N GLY A 90 -10.83 21.25 17.23
CA GLY A 90 -10.41 20.82 18.56
C GLY A 90 -11.52 20.10 19.31
N HIS A 91 -11.38 20.05 20.65
CA HIS A 91 -12.42 19.54 21.54
C HIS A 91 -12.80 20.59 22.59
N HIS A 92 -14.09 20.79 22.82
CA HIS A 92 -14.59 21.46 24.02
C HIS A 92 -14.56 20.51 25.23
N HIS A 93 -14.80 21.06 26.43
CA HIS A 93 -14.78 20.33 27.71
C HIS A 93 -13.42 19.70 28.06
N GLN A 94 -12.32 20.34 27.66
CA GLN A 94 -10.95 19.95 28.03
C GLN A 94 -10.84 19.71 29.55
N GLY A 95 -10.09 18.68 29.94
CA GLY A 95 -9.94 18.26 31.34
C GLY A 95 -11.04 17.32 31.85
N SER A 96 -12.06 17.02 31.04
CA SER A 96 -12.99 15.92 31.32
C SER A 96 -12.42 14.56 30.88
N ASN A 97 -13.14 13.49 31.19
CA ASN A 97 -12.84 12.19 30.61
C ASN A 97 -13.16 12.14 29.11
N MET A 98 -12.56 11.17 28.40
CA MET A 98 -12.59 11.09 26.94
C MET A 98 -14.01 11.07 26.34
N PRO A 99 -15.00 10.33 26.88
CA PRO A 99 -16.36 10.29 26.32
C PRO A 99 -17.10 11.64 26.39
N LEU A 100 -16.68 12.57 27.24
CA LEU A 100 -17.31 13.88 27.43
C LEU A 100 -16.70 14.99 26.56
N LEU A 101 -15.59 14.71 25.88
CA LEU A 101 -14.97 15.64 24.94
C LEU A 101 -15.81 15.79 23.67
N ASN A 102 -16.20 17.04 23.37
CA ASN A 102 -17.03 17.36 22.20
C ASN A 102 -16.18 17.96 21.09
N LYS A 103 -16.15 17.31 19.93
CA LYS A 103 -15.45 17.82 18.73
C LYS A 103 -16.10 19.11 18.22
N TYR A 104 -15.29 20.08 17.85
CA TYR A 104 -15.74 21.31 17.19
C TYR A 104 -14.90 21.61 15.95
N ALA A 105 -15.50 22.36 15.03
CA ALA A 105 -14.82 23.05 13.95
C ALA A 105 -15.37 24.48 13.89
N GLU A 106 -14.48 25.46 13.95
CA GLU A 106 -14.82 26.89 13.89
C GLU A 106 -14.15 27.51 12.66
N PRO A 107 -14.87 28.29 11.84
CA PRO A 107 -14.29 28.90 10.65
C PRO A 107 -13.11 29.81 11.01
N THR A 108 -12.06 29.77 10.20
CA THR A 108 -10.90 30.65 10.31
C THR A 108 -10.47 31.14 8.93
N SER A 109 -9.64 32.17 8.88
CA SER A 109 -9.14 32.71 7.61
C SER A 109 -7.96 31.90 7.05
N LEU A 110 -7.83 31.90 5.73
CA LEU A 110 -6.62 31.48 5.04
C LEU A 110 -5.56 32.58 5.15
N SER A 111 -4.34 32.19 5.44
CA SER A 111 -3.15 33.04 5.37
C SER A 111 -2.52 32.97 3.98
N ASN A 112 -1.62 33.90 3.66
CA ASN A 112 -0.85 33.85 2.41
C ASN A 112 -0.03 32.55 2.25
N ASN A 113 0.45 31.99 3.35
CA ASN A 113 1.17 30.71 3.33
C ASN A 113 0.23 29.54 2.98
N ASP A 114 -1.02 29.57 3.44
CA ASP A 114 -2.02 28.55 3.14
C ASP A 114 -2.37 28.57 1.64
N GLU A 115 -2.65 29.76 1.11
CA GLU A 115 -2.93 29.96 -0.33
C GLU A 115 -1.76 29.52 -1.20
N THR A 116 -0.53 29.84 -0.77
CA THR A 116 0.69 29.40 -1.45
C THR A 116 0.83 27.88 -1.42
N ALA A 117 0.53 27.22 -0.30
CA ALA A 117 0.58 25.76 -0.19
C ALA A 117 -0.44 25.10 -1.13
N ILE A 118 -1.69 25.58 -1.16
CA ILE A 118 -2.74 25.08 -2.04
C ILE A 118 -2.34 25.26 -3.51
N SER A 119 -1.88 26.45 -3.89
CA SER A 119 -1.46 26.76 -5.26
C SER A 119 -0.28 25.88 -5.73
N ARG A 120 0.72 25.69 -4.87
CA ARG A 120 1.86 24.80 -5.14
C ARG A 120 1.45 23.34 -5.30
N LEU A 121 0.48 22.87 -4.51
CA LEU A 121 -0.06 21.52 -4.64
C LEU A 121 -0.87 21.35 -5.92
N LYS A 122 -1.72 22.30 -6.29
CA LYS A 122 -2.43 22.30 -7.58
C LYS A 122 -1.45 22.26 -8.77
N THR A 123 -0.36 23.02 -8.67
CA THR A 123 0.70 23.02 -9.69
C THR A 123 1.40 21.66 -9.76
N THR A 124 1.80 21.11 -8.60
CA THR A 124 2.40 19.77 -8.48
C THR A 124 1.49 18.70 -9.09
N ASP A 125 0.19 18.75 -8.80
CA ASP A 125 -0.81 17.82 -9.31
C ASP A 125 -0.97 17.88 -10.83
N LYS A 126 -1.10 19.10 -11.39
CA LYS A 126 -1.19 19.32 -12.83
C LYS A 126 0.04 18.77 -13.54
N ASN A 127 1.21 19.08 -13.00
CA ASN A 127 2.51 18.64 -13.49
C ASN A 127 2.65 17.12 -13.45
N PHE A 128 2.38 16.50 -12.30
CA PHE A 128 2.43 15.05 -12.13
C PHE A 128 1.45 14.33 -13.06
N SER A 129 0.21 14.80 -13.14
CA SER A 129 -0.83 14.21 -14.01
C SER A 129 -0.44 14.25 -15.50
N LYS A 130 0.21 15.34 -15.94
CA LYS A 130 0.73 15.46 -17.31
C LYS A 130 1.88 14.47 -17.54
N PHE A 131 2.84 14.44 -16.63
CA PHE A 131 4.00 13.53 -16.70
C PHE A 131 3.58 12.06 -16.80
N ILE A 132 2.66 11.60 -15.94
CA ILE A 132 2.16 10.22 -15.97
C ILE A 132 1.46 9.88 -17.29
N LYS A 133 0.68 10.81 -17.86
CA LYS A 133 0.01 10.59 -19.14
C LYS A 133 1.00 10.46 -20.31
N GLU A 134 1.98 11.35 -20.38
CA GLU A 134 3.03 11.29 -21.40
C GLU A 134 3.82 9.99 -21.31
N MET A 135 4.15 9.59 -20.08
CA MET A 135 4.86 8.35 -19.81
C MET A 135 4.04 7.12 -20.19
N GLN A 136 2.74 7.08 -19.88
CA GLN A 136 1.89 5.96 -20.29
C GLN A 136 1.83 5.86 -21.82
N ALA A 137 1.82 6.98 -22.53
CA ALA A 137 1.91 6.98 -23.99
C ALA A 137 3.25 6.42 -24.48
N GLU A 138 4.37 6.79 -23.85
CA GLU A 138 5.70 6.25 -24.17
C GLU A 138 5.79 4.74 -23.92
N LEU A 139 5.25 4.23 -22.80
CA LEU A 139 5.22 2.79 -22.53
C LEU A 139 4.34 2.00 -23.50
N ASN A 140 3.27 2.61 -24.00
CA ASN A 140 2.42 1.97 -25.01
C ASN A 140 3.17 1.82 -26.35
N VAL A 141 4.10 2.73 -26.66
CA VAL A 141 4.93 2.67 -27.87
C VAL A 141 6.16 1.77 -27.68
N SER A 142 6.77 1.79 -26.49
CA SER A 142 7.94 0.98 -26.13
C SER A 142 7.73 0.26 -24.80
N PRO A 143 7.05 -0.91 -24.82
CA PRO A 143 6.77 -1.69 -23.62
C PRO A 143 8.03 -2.08 -22.85
N LEU A 144 7.89 -2.27 -21.54
CA LEU A 144 8.97 -2.81 -20.71
C LEU A 144 9.28 -4.25 -21.12
N GLN A 145 10.55 -4.62 -21.09
CA GLN A 145 11.00 -5.98 -21.35
C GLN A 145 10.96 -6.75 -20.02
N VAL A 146 9.85 -7.44 -19.78
CA VAL A 146 9.61 -8.14 -18.51
C VAL A 146 10.52 -9.38 -18.36
N SER A 147 11.07 -9.88 -19.48
CA SER A 147 12.03 -10.97 -19.49
C SER A 147 13.18 -10.74 -20.47
N GLN A 148 14.42 -10.79 -19.99
CA GLN A 148 15.58 -11.10 -20.82
C GLN A 148 15.83 -12.61 -20.74
N HIS A 149 15.10 -13.39 -21.51
CA HIS A 149 15.63 -14.70 -21.84
C HIS A 149 16.79 -14.48 -22.81
N LEU A 150 18.05 -14.68 -22.36
CA LEU A 150 19.02 -15.21 -23.29
C LEU A 150 18.37 -16.49 -23.86
N PRO A 151 18.32 -16.67 -25.18
CA PRO A 151 18.04 -17.97 -25.74
C PRO A 151 19.27 -18.85 -25.47
N LEU A 152 19.45 -19.27 -24.23
CA LEU A 152 20.20 -20.48 -23.96
C LEU A 152 19.36 -21.58 -24.57
N ASN A 153 19.87 -22.16 -25.65
CA ASN A 153 19.35 -23.35 -26.32
C ASN A 153 18.79 -24.36 -25.32
N MET A 154 17.52 -24.22 -24.96
CA MET A 154 16.70 -25.33 -24.52
C MET A 154 16.02 -25.82 -25.78
N ILE A 155 16.64 -26.83 -26.37
CA ILE A 155 15.89 -27.83 -27.12
C ILE A 155 14.90 -28.42 -26.12
N HIS A 156 13.71 -27.83 -26.03
CA HIS A 156 12.53 -28.46 -25.49
C HIS A 156 11.59 -28.58 -26.68
N SER A 157 11.42 -29.82 -27.10
CA SER A 157 10.42 -30.30 -28.02
C SER A 157 9.09 -29.59 -27.78
N ASN A 158 8.49 -29.06 -28.85
CA ASN A 158 7.09 -28.66 -28.91
C ASN A 158 6.22 -29.65 -28.12
N THR A 159 5.71 -29.22 -26.98
CA THR A 159 4.62 -29.88 -26.29
C THR A 159 3.50 -28.85 -26.18
N GLU A 160 2.29 -29.25 -26.56
CA GLU A 160 1.06 -28.44 -26.62
C GLU A 160 0.57 -27.93 -25.24
N ASN A 161 1.43 -27.93 -24.21
CA ASN A 161 1.11 -27.66 -22.80
C ASN A 161 1.91 -26.48 -22.19
N SER A 162 2.51 -25.60 -22.99
CA SER A 162 3.21 -24.44 -22.44
C SER A 162 2.23 -23.32 -22.11
N CYS A 163 2.25 -22.86 -20.86
CA CYS A 163 1.40 -21.77 -20.42
C CYS A 163 1.66 -20.47 -21.20
N PRO A 164 0.62 -19.68 -21.50
CA PRO A 164 0.77 -18.43 -22.22
C PRO A 164 1.82 -17.49 -21.56
N PRO A 165 2.77 -16.91 -22.32
CA PRO A 165 3.84 -16.07 -21.76
C PRO A 165 3.34 -14.90 -20.90
N HIS A 166 2.20 -14.32 -21.25
CA HIS A 166 1.63 -13.18 -20.51
C HIS A 166 1.29 -13.52 -19.05
N ILE A 167 0.98 -14.77 -18.72
CA ILE A 167 0.71 -15.23 -17.35
C ILE A 167 2.03 -15.21 -16.56
N THR A 168 3.06 -15.87 -17.10
CA THR A 168 4.39 -15.91 -16.49
C THR A 168 4.98 -14.51 -16.33
N ASP A 169 4.85 -13.66 -17.35
CA ASP A 169 5.34 -12.29 -17.31
C ASP A 169 4.60 -11.45 -16.24
N ALA A 170 3.28 -11.62 -16.09
CA ALA A 170 2.52 -10.94 -15.05
C ALA A 170 2.99 -11.35 -13.64
N VAL A 171 3.19 -12.65 -13.40
CA VAL A 171 3.70 -13.14 -12.11
C VAL A 171 5.10 -12.60 -11.82
N LYS A 172 6.01 -12.63 -12.81
CA LYS A 172 7.36 -12.08 -12.65
C LYS A 172 7.34 -10.57 -12.38
N ALA A 173 6.50 -9.83 -13.10
CA ALA A 173 6.37 -8.40 -12.91
C ALA A 173 5.88 -8.03 -11.50
N VAL A 174 5.04 -8.86 -10.90
CA VAL A 174 4.56 -8.69 -9.53
C VAL A 174 5.64 -9.03 -8.49
N PHE A 175 6.35 -10.16 -8.65
CA PHE A 175 7.13 -10.74 -7.56
C PHE A 175 8.66 -10.63 -7.69
N GLU A 176 9.24 -10.50 -8.88
CA GLU A 176 10.71 -10.45 -9.06
C GLU A 176 11.30 -9.05 -8.86
N GLY A 177 10.48 -7.99 -8.81
CA GLY A 177 10.91 -6.60 -8.61
C GLY A 177 11.70 -5.98 -9.77
N ARG A 178 12.13 -6.78 -10.76
CA ARG A 178 12.85 -6.31 -11.96
C ARG A 178 12.03 -5.33 -12.77
N THR A 179 10.77 -5.64 -13.07
CA THR A 179 9.88 -4.77 -13.84
C THR A 179 9.64 -3.44 -13.14
N ALA A 180 9.41 -3.45 -11.81
CA ALA A 180 9.29 -2.23 -11.02
C ALA A 180 10.57 -1.39 -11.06
N SER A 181 11.73 -2.04 -11.00
CA SER A 181 13.05 -1.37 -11.04
C SER A 181 13.34 -0.75 -12.41
N GLU A 182 13.04 -1.46 -13.51
CA GLU A 182 13.19 -0.95 -14.87
C GLU A 182 12.23 0.22 -15.14
N LEU A 183 10.98 0.11 -14.68
CA LEU A 183 10.01 1.20 -14.75
C LEU A 183 10.51 2.41 -13.96
N GLN A 184 10.95 2.21 -12.71
CA GLN A 184 11.51 3.27 -11.87
C GLN A 184 12.71 3.94 -12.54
N HIS A 185 13.60 3.17 -13.17
CA HIS A 185 14.74 3.72 -13.89
C HIS A 185 14.30 4.59 -15.08
N LYS A 186 13.38 4.10 -15.92
CA LYS A 186 12.83 4.89 -17.04
C LYS A 186 12.16 6.17 -16.55
N LEU A 187 11.32 6.09 -15.52
CA LEU A 187 10.61 7.24 -14.93
C LEU A 187 11.59 8.30 -14.42
N ASN A 188 12.61 7.89 -13.66
CA ASN A 188 13.58 8.83 -13.12
C ASN A 188 14.48 9.44 -14.19
N ASN A 189 14.84 8.70 -15.25
CA ASN A 189 15.59 9.26 -16.38
C ASN A 189 14.77 10.30 -17.14
N LYS A 190 13.48 10.00 -17.42
CA LYS A 190 12.57 10.96 -18.04
C LYS A 190 12.39 12.20 -17.15
N ALA A 191 12.15 12.01 -15.86
CA ALA A 191 12.02 13.13 -14.92
C ALA A 191 13.29 14.01 -14.88
N LYS A 192 14.49 13.42 -14.94
CA LYS A 192 15.74 14.17 -15.04
C LYS A 192 15.84 14.97 -16.33
N ALA A 193 15.45 14.38 -17.48
CA ALA A 193 15.49 15.03 -18.78
C ALA A 193 14.45 16.16 -18.90
N ASP A 194 13.24 15.92 -18.41
CA ASP A 194 12.13 16.88 -18.55
C ASP A 194 12.25 18.05 -17.58
N PHE A 195 12.94 17.88 -16.43
CA PHE A 195 12.84 18.85 -15.34
C PHE A 195 14.09 19.61 -14.97
N GLU A 196 15.32 19.17 -15.29
CA GLU A 196 16.64 19.73 -14.89
C GLU A 196 16.82 20.05 -13.37
N ASP A 197 15.86 20.71 -12.73
CA ASP A 197 15.64 21.01 -11.31
C ASP A 197 14.26 20.48 -10.84
N PRO A 198 14.18 19.24 -10.31
CA PRO A 198 12.93 18.62 -9.88
C PRO A 198 12.15 19.40 -8.81
N GLU A 199 12.82 20.25 -8.01
CA GLU A 199 12.17 21.07 -6.98
C GLU A 199 11.31 22.19 -7.56
N ARG A 200 11.57 22.57 -8.82
CA ARG A 200 10.71 23.52 -9.57
C ARG A 200 9.46 22.85 -10.12
N PHE A 201 9.49 21.53 -10.29
CA PHE A 201 8.38 20.77 -10.87
C PHE A 201 7.43 20.21 -9.82
N PHE A 202 7.99 19.68 -8.73
CA PHE A 202 7.24 19.17 -7.59
C PHE A 202 7.54 20.01 -6.35
N HIS A 203 6.57 20.83 -5.96
CA HIS A 203 6.70 21.67 -4.77
C HIS A 203 6.42 20.91 -3.47
N ALA A 204 5.74 19.76 -3.57
CA ALA A 204 5.50 18.86 -2.47
C ALA A 204 6.79 18.11 -2.07
N LYS A 205 6.95 17.87 -0.77
CA LYS A 205 8.00 17.01 -0.22
C LYS A 205 7.70 15.54 -0.54
N GLU A 206 6.46 15.12 -0.29
CA GLU A 206 5.94 13.82 -0.71
C GLU A 206 4.65 14.00 -1.50
N TYR A 207 4.44 13.15 -2.50
CA TYR A 207 3.22 13.17 -3.33
C TYR A 207 2.87 11.77 -3.82
N SER A 208 1.73 11.23 -3.39
CA SER A 208 1.22 9.90 -3.75
C SER A 208 -0.31 9.86 -3.77
N SER A 209 -0.87 8.68 -4.10
CA SER A 209 -2.32 8.40 -3.99
C SER A 209 -2.85 8.42 -2.56
N GLU A 210 -1.98 8.19 -1.57
CA GLU A 210 -2.36 8.15 -0.15
C GLU A 210 -2.40 9.56 0.44
N GLY A 211 -1.52 10.44 -0.03
CA GLY A 211 -1.47 11.81 0.44
C GLY A 211 -0.26 12.59 -0.07
N PHE A 212 -0.02 13.72 0.59
CA PHE A 212 1.04 14.63 0.23
C PHE A 212 1.53 15.39 1.47
N SER A 213 2.72 15.96 1.34
CA SER A 213 3.25 16.90 2.31
C SER A 213 3.93 18.08 1.62
N ILE A 214 3.77 19.29 2.14
CA ILE A 214 4.40 20.49 1.59
C ILE A 214 4.82 21.45 2.70
N GLY A 215 5.98 22.10 2.53
CA GLY A 215 6.46 23.13 3.44
C GLY A 215 6.38 24.52 2.80
N VAL A 216 5.77 25.48 3.51
CA VAL A 216 5.71 26.89 3.08
C VAL A 216 5.95 27.81 4.28
N GLY A 217 6.97 28.66 4.21
CA GLY A 217 7.23 29.67 5.24
C GLY A 217 7.44 29.09 6.65
N GLY A 218 8.02 27.89 6.77
CA GLY A 218 8.20 27.18 8.05
C GLY A 218 6.97 26.40 8.54
N ILE A 219 5.83 26.50 7.85
CA ILE A 219 4.61 25.72 8.13
C ILE A 219 4.64 24.43 7.33
N SER A 220 4.29 23.32 7.97
CA SER A 220 4.18 22.01 7.33
C SER A 220 2.71 21.64 7.13
N TYR A 221 2.35 21.35 5.89
CA TYR A 221 1.03 20.90 5.51
C TYR A 221 1.11 19.41 5.21
N GLN A 222 0.30 18.61 5.89
CA GLN A 222 0.12 17.20 5.59
C GLN A 222 -1.31 16.97 5.16
N GLY A 223 -1.50 16.16 4.13
CA GLY A 223 -2.80 16.09 3.52
C GLY A 223 -3.10 14.83 2.73
N THR A 224 -4.38 14.66 2.46
CA THR A 224 -4.92 13.52 1.70
C THR A 224 -5.96 14.01 0.69
N TRP A 225 -6.37 13.10 -0.18
CA TRP A 225 -7.36 13.34 -1.23
C TRP A 225 -8.78 12.98 -0.77
N LYS A 226 -9.79 13.76 -1.15
CA LYS A 226 -11.21 13.46 -0.85
C LYS A 226 -12.08 13.64 -2.07
N LYS A 227 -12.81 12.59 -2.48
CA LYS A 227 -13.58 12.57 -3.74
C LYS A 227 -12.76 12.83 -5.02
N VAL A 228 -11.43 12.83 -4.91
CA VAL A 228 -10.54 13.03 -6.05
C VAL A 228 -10.07 11.66 -6.52
N SER A 229 -10.35 11.34 -7.78
CA SER A 229 -9.73 10.17 -8.43
C SER A 229 -8.41 10.59 -9.07
N LYS A 230 -7.30 10.09 -8.55
CA LYS A 230 -5.97 10.32 -9.13
C LYS A 230 -5.41 9.02 -9.68
N ASN A 231 -5.00 9.05 -10.94
CA ASN A 231 -4.25 7.97 -11.54
C ASN A 231 -2.76 8.14 -11.20
N PHE A 232 -2.38 7.68 -10.01
CA PHE A 232 -0.98 7.44 -9.62
C PHE A 232 -0.45 6.10 -10.14
N ASN A 233 -1.15 5.55 -11.14
CA ASN A 233 -1.00 4.19 -11.56
C ASN A 233 -0.61 4.14 -13.04
N THR A 234 0.31 3.25 -13.37
CA THR A 234 0.62 2.89 -14.75
C THR A 234 0.49 1.39 -14.92
N SER A 235 -0.13 0.97 -16.02
CA SER A 235 -0.27 -0.44 -16.39
C SER A 235 0.82 -0.80 -17.39
N VAL A 236 1.50 -1.92 -17.17
CA VAL A 236 2.37 -2.53 -18.17
C VAL A 236 1.53 -3.56 -18.91
N ARG A 237 1.25 -3.30 -20.18
CA ARG A 237 0.59 -4.31 -21.03
C ARG A 237 1.62 -5.32 -21.47
N PHE A 238 1.47 -6.55 -21.01
CA PHE A 238 2.21 -7.69 -21.55
C PHE A 238 1.66 -7.97 -22.95
N ASN A 239 2.53 -8.25 -23.91
CA ASN A 239 2.12 -8.56 -25.27
C ASN A 239 1.22 -9.80 -25.26
N GLN A 240 -0.08 -9.59 -25.29
CA GLN A 240 -1.02 -10.64 -25.65
C GLN A 240 -0.81 -10.88 -27.14
N ASN A 241 -0.41 -12.09 -27.52
CA ASN A 241 -0.56 -12.51 -28.92
C ASN A 241 -2.02 -12.22 -29.31
N GLN A 242 -2.22 -11.63 -30.49
CA GLN A 242 -3.49 -11.05 -30.96
C GLN A 242 -4.68 -12.05 -31.05
N ASP A 243 -4.48 -13.31 -30.66
CA ASP A 243 -5.44 -14.40 -30.79
C ASP A 243 -6.26 -14.68 -29.51
N ILE A 244 -6.14 -13.85 -28.47
CA ILE A 244 -6.99 -13.99 -27.27
C ILE A 244 -8.33 -13.28 -27.52
N PRO A 245 -9.48 -13.97 -27.43
CA PRO A 245 -10.80 -13.35 -27.60
C PRO A 245 -10.96 -12.18 -26.64
N THR A 246 -11.49 -11.07 -27.14
CA THR A 246 -11.73 -9.78 -26.46
C THR A 246 -12.60 -9.84 -25.19
N GLY A 247 -12.98 -11.03 -24.71
CA GLY A 247 -13.72 -11.27 -23.47
C GLY A 247 -12.87 -11.63 -22.24
N SER A 248 -11.55 -11.85 -22.37
CA SER A 248 -10.64 -12.18 -21.24
C SER A 248 -9.71 -11.03 -20.83
N THR A 249 -9.93 -9.82 -21.38
CA THR A 249 -9.24 -8.60 -20.94
C THR A 249 -9.55 -8.34 -19.47
N GLY A 250 -8.54 -8.49 -18.60
CA GLY A 250 -8.65 -8.20 -17.16
C GLY A 250 -8.33 -9.38 -16.22
N LEU A 251 -8.06 -10.58 -16.73
CA LEU A 251 -7.63 -11.71 -15.88
C LEU A 251 -6.20 -11.53 -15.35
N TYR A 252 -5.30 -10.99 -16.17
CA TYR A 252 -3.91 -10.74 -15.83
C TYR A 252 -3.55 -9.30 -16.17
N ASP A 253 -3.61 -8.42 -15.16
CA ASP A 253 -3.28 -6.99 -15.29
C ASP A 253 -2.37 -6.58 -14.12
N VAL A 254 -1.23 -5.98 -14.42
CA VAL A 254 -0.26 -5.55 -13.41
C VAL A 254 -0.15 -4.04 -13.44
N VAL A 255 -0.57 -3.45 -12.32
CA VAL A 255 -0.65 -2.01 -12.14
C VAL A 255 0.40 -1.58 -11.13
N PHE A 256 1.22 -0.59 -11.49
CA PHE A 256 2.24 -0.02 -10.61
C PHE A 256 1.80 1.34 -10.09
N SER A 257 1.95 1.56 -8.79
CA SER A 257 1.81 2.87 -8.15
C SER A 257 3.12 3.64 -8.16
N ILE A 258 3.02 4.95 -8.41
CA ILE A 258 4.15 5.87 -8.51
C ILE A 258 4.04 6.93 -7.40
N LYS A 259 5.12 7.11 -6.63
CA LYS A 259 5.24 8.10 -5.55
C LYS A 259 6.42 9.02 -5.79
N TRP A 260 6.25 10.32 -5.60
CA TRP A 260 7.37 11.27 -5.58
C TRP A 260 7.92 11.43 -4.15
N ILE A 261 9.24 11.40 -4.01
CA ILE A 261 9.97 11.56 -2.74
C ILE A 261 11.08 12.61 -2.93
N ARG A 262 10.88 13.81 -2.38
CA ARG A 262 11.81 14.92 -2.55
C ARG A 262 13.15 14.68 -1.87
N GLU A 263 13.20 14.00 -0.71
CA GLU A 263 14.49 13.75 -0.04
C GLU A 263 15.49 13.01 -0.94
N PHE A 264 14.99 12.20 -1.87
CA PHE A 264 15.80 11.47 -2.84
C PHE A 264 15.81 12.12 -4.24
N GLY A 265 15.01 13.18 -4.44
CA GLY A 265 14.79 13.78 -5.75
C GLY A 265 14.32 12.76 -6.79
N ALA A 266 13.53 11.76 -6.38
CA ALA A 266 13.24 10.59 -7.19
C ALA A 266 11.78 10.12 -7.10
N LEU A 267 11.34 9.46 -8.17
CA LEU A 267 10.10 8.68 -8.21
C LEU A 267 10.37 7.26 -7.71
N SER A 268 9.50 6.77 -6.84
CA SER A 268 9.45 5.39 -6.37
C SER A 268 8.30 4.65 -7.04
N VAL A 269 8.53 3.39 -7.39
CA VAL A 269 7.57 2.51 -8.06
C VAL A 269 7.31 1.27 -7.22
N SER A 270 6.05 0.90 -7.07
CA SER A 270 5.64 -0.32 -6.37
C SER A 270 4.42 -0.95 -7.05
N VAL A 271 4.22 -2.26 -6.91
CA VAL A 271 3.00 -2.92 -7.42
C VAL A 271 1.80 -2.44 -6.60
N ASN A 272 0.70 -2.10 -7.27
CA ASN A 272 -0.57 -1.77 -6.63
C ASN A 272 -1.39 -3.04 -6.41
N PRO A 273 -1.51 -3.54 -5.17
CA PRO A 273 -2.18 -4.82 -4.92
C PRO A 273 -3.71 -4.75 -5.07
N PHE A 274 -4.30 -3.56 -5.12
CA PHE A 274 -5.76 -3.39 -5.26
C PHE A 274 -6.22 -3.31 -6.71
N LEU A 275 -5.31 -2.94 -7.62
CA LEU A 275 -5.60 -2.79 -9.05
C LEU A 275 -4.88 -3.84 -9.90
N THR A 276 -4.02 -4.65 -9.30
CA THR A 276 -3.36 -5.78 -9.96
C THR A 276 -4.23 -7.02 -9.82
N TYR A 277 -4.44 -7.73 -10.93
CA TYR A 277 -5.21 -8.97 -11.00
C TYR A 277 -4.34 -10.09 -11.58
N LEU A 278 -4.41 -11.26 -10.96
CA LEU A 278 -3.87 -12.52 -11.48
C LEU A 278 -5.01 -13.55 -11.46
N ASP A 279 -5.27 -14.18 -12.61
CA ASP A 279 -6.43 -15.06 -12.81
C ASP A 279 -7.78 -14.43 -12.40
N GLY A 280 -7.94 -13.13 -12.67
CA GLY A 280 -9.16 -12.37 -12.32
C GLY A 280 -9.34 -12.11 -10.82
N ILE A 281 -8.38 -12.51 -9.97
CA ILE A 281 -8.40 -12.26 -8.53
C ILE A 281 -7.46 -11.10 -8.22
N ALA A 282 -7.97 -10.08 -7.53
CA ALA A 282 -7.15 -8.96 -7.08
C ALA A 282 -6.01 -9.45 -6.17
N LEU A 283 -4.80 -8.93 -6.37
CA LEU A 283 -3.60 -9.39 -5.67
C LEU A 283 -3.74 -9.28 -4.14
N ASN A 284 -4.39 -8.22 -3.63
CA ASN A 284 -4.66 -8.07 -2.20
C ASN A 284 -5.56 -9.18 -1.64
N GLN A 285 -6.48 -9.74 -2.44
CA GLN A 285 -7.33 -10.87 -2.07
C GLN A 285 -6.56 -12.19 -2.16
N LEU A 286 -5.71 -12.35 -3.19
CA LEU A 286 -4.81 -13.49 -3.31
C LEU A 286 -3.87 -13.62 -2.10
N GLN A 287 -3.36 -12.50 -1.60
CA GLN A 287 -2.44 -12.46 -0.46
C GLN A 287 -3.14 -12.74 0.89
N LYS A 288 -4.42 -12.38 1.02
CA LYS A 288 -5.17 -12.52 2.28
C LYS A 288 -5.93 -13.84 2.41
N THR A 289 -6.46 -14.35 1.30
CA THR A 289 -7.38 -15.48 1.30
C THR A 289 -6.60 -16.79 1.18
N THR A 290 -6.92 -17.79 1.99
CA THR A 290 -6.27 -19.13 1.94
C THR A 290 -6.99 -20.12 1.03
N SER A 291 -8.11 -19.70 0.42
CA SER A 291 -9.01 -20.56 -0.35
C SER A 291 -9.08 -20.21 -1.84
N ASN A 292 -8.06 -19.57 -2.40
CA ASN A 292 -8.06 -19.26 -3.83
C ASN A 292 -7.76 -20.51 -4.65
N THR A 293 -8.71 -20.92 -5.48
CA THR A 293 -8.45 -21.86 -6.58
C THR A 293 -8.02 -21.03 -7.78
N VAL A 294 -6.88 -21.38 -8.36
CA VAL A 294 -6.29 -20.69 -9.51
C VAL A 294 -6.12 -21.67 -10.67
N ASP A 295 -6.02 -21.15 -11.89
CA ASP A 295 -5.66 -21.96 -13.04
C ASP A 295 -4.26 -22.61 -12.91
N GLN A 296 -4.05 -23.72 -13.62
CA GLN A 296 -2.78 -24.46 -13.57
C GLN A 296 -1.59 -23.60 -14.03
N CYS A 297 -1.82 -22.64 -14.93
CA CYS A 297 -0.76 -21.83 -15.48
C CYS A 297 -0.26 -20.75 -14.53
N LEU A 298 -1.14 -20.17 -13.72
CA LEU A 298 -0.79 -19.30 -12.62
C LEU A 298 -0.03 -20.08 -11.55
N GLN A 299 -0.47 -21.29 -11.22
CA GLN A 299 0.26 -22.16 -10.30
C GLN A 299 1.68 -22.44 -10.80
N ASP A 300 1.85 -22.87 -12.05
CA ASP A 300 3.16 -23.17 -12.63
C ASP A 300 4.06 -21.92 -12.65
N ALA A 301 3.51 -20.76 -13.03
CA ALA A 301 4.24 -19.50 -13.02
C ALA A 301 4.68 -19.09 -11.60
N LEU A 302 3.82 -19.28 -10.59
CA LEU A 302 4.16 -19.05 -9.19
C LEU A 302 5.25 -20.01 -8.70
N ASP A 303 5.16 -21.29 -9.05
CA ASP A 303 6.14 -22.32 -8.69
C ASP A 303 7.54 -22.03 -9.27
N HIS A 304 7.58 -21.49 -10.48
CA HIS A 304 8.83 -21.07 -11.11
C HIS A 304 9.41 -19.78 -10.53
N THR A 305 8.58 -18.91 -9.96
CA THR A 305 9.00 -17.57 -9.50
C THR A 305 9.29 -17.54 -8.00
N LEU A 306 8.57 -18.33 -7.21
CA LEU A 306 8.56 -18.23 -5.75
C LEU A 306 8.84 -19.59 -5.09
N PRO A 307 9.69 -19.61 -4.04
CA PRO A 307 9.77 -20.75 -3.14
C PRO A 307 8.40 -21.09 -2.56
N SER A 308 8.05 -22.38 -2.55
CA SER A 308 6.76 -22.85 -2.06
C SER A 308 6.88 -24.05 -1.11
N ASN A 309 5.90 -24.17 -0.22
CA ASN A 309 5.69 -25.35 0.62
C ASN A 309 4.22 -25.77 0.52
N THR A 310 3.98 -27.07 0.34
CA THR A 310 2.63 -27.64 0.33
C THR A 310 2.34 -28.25 1.70
N SER A 311 1.24 -27.84 2.33
CA SER A 311 0.76 -28.47 3.55
C SER A 311 -0.24 -29.59 3.20
N SER A 312 -0.08 -30.75 3.83
CA SER A 312 -1.02 -31.87 3.69
C SER A 312 -2.38 -31.48 4.28
N PRO A 313 -3.49 -32.02 3.76
CA PRO A 313 -4.81 -31.77 4.32
C PRO A 313 -4.81 -32.12 5.81
N SER A 314 -5.17 -31.16 6.65
CA SER A 314 -5.25 -31.39 8.09
C SER A 314 -6.32 -32.48 8.32
N PRO A 315 -5.97 -33.65 8.90
CA PRO A 315 -6.97 -34.62 9.24
C PRO A 315 -7.85 -33.98 10.31
N GLY A 316 -9.16 -33.88 10.03
CA GLY A 316 -10.13 -33.42 11.01
C GLY A 316 -9.89 -34.12 12.35
N GLY A 317 -9.82 -33.33 13.42
CA GLY A 317 -9.47 -33.79 14.77
C GLY A 317 -10.34 -34.97 15.20
N GLY A 318 -9.76 -36.17 15.14
CA GLY A 318 -10.25 -37.36 15.80
C GLY A 318 -9.43 -37.57 17.07
N SER A 319 -10.07 -37.46 18.24
CA SER A 319 -9.48 -37.76 19.54
C SER A 319 -8.66 -39.06 19.51
N SER A 320 -7.37 -38.97 19.76
CA SER A 320 -6.53 -40.12 20.09
C SER A 320 -6.83 -40.57 21.53
N GLY A 321 -7.92 -41.32 21.69
CA GLY A 321 -8.12 -42.20 22.83
C GLY A 321 -7.13 -43.37 22.75
N GLY A 322 -6.38 -43.59 23.83
CA GLY A 322 -5.36 -44.62 23.91
C GLY A 322 -5.89 -46.06 23.90
N GLY A 323 -4.98 -47.02 23.69
CA GLY A 323 -5.24 -48.44 23.85
C GLY A 323 -4.12 -49.31 23.29
N SER A 324 -3.44 -50.03 24.17
CA SER A 324 -2.30 -50.92 23.91
C SER A 324 -2.65 -52.24 23.19
N SER A 325 -1.65 -52.76 22.46
CA SER A 325 -1.23 -54.17 22.29
C SER A 325 -2.26 -55.29 22.00
N GLY A 326 -2.02 -56.04 20.91
CA GLY A 326 -2.50 -57.42 20.71
C GLY A 326 -2.39 -57.87 19.25
N GLY A 327 -1.67 -58.96 18.97
CA GLY A 327 -1.33 -59.41 17.61
C GLY A 327 -2.36 -60.29 16.91
N GLY A 328 -1.96 -60.89 15.77
CA GLY A 328 -2.60 -62.08 15.20
C GLY A 328 -3.20 -61.91 13.80
N SER A 329 -2.80 -62.81 12.91
CA SER A 329 -3.07 -62.97 11.48
C SER A 329 -4.53 -63.00 10.97
N SER A 330 -4.62 -62.73 9.65
CA SER A 330 -5.51 -63.32 8.61
C SER A 330 -7.01 -63.01 8.61
N GLY A 331 -7.50 -62.50 7.47
CA GLY A 331 -8.92 -62.51 7.11
C GLY A 331 -9.24 -61.46 6.05
N GLY A 332 -9.57 -61.91 4.83
CA GLY A 332 -10.01 -61.04 3.74
C GLY A 332 -11.39 -60.43 3.97
N GLY A 333 -11.68 -59.34 3.28
CA GLY A 333 -13.00 -58.71 3.27
C GLY A 333 -12.99 -57.36 2.58
N SER A 334 -13.57 -57.31 1.38
CA SER A 334 -13.80 -56.12 0.56
C SER A 334 -14.62 -55.03 1.25
N SER A 335 -14.56 -53.85 0.62
CA SER A 335 -15.53 -52.75 0.58
C SER A 335 -15.35 -51.61 1.59
N GLY A 336 -14.99 -50.45 1.03
CA GLY A 336 -14.87 -49.19 1.74
C GLY A 336 -14.10 -48.17 0.90
N GLY A 337 -14.50 -47.98 -0.37
CA GLY A 337 -13.96 -46.92 -1.21
C GLY A 337 -14.36 -45.55 -0.66
N GLY A 338 -13.51 -44.98 0.20
CA GLY A 338 -13.52 -43.55 0.47
C GLY A 338 -12.73 -42.88 -0.64
N GLY A 339 -13.38 -42.12 -1.51
CA GLY A 339 -12.76 -41.47 -2.66
C GLY A 339 -11.56 -40.62 -2.27
N TRP A 340 -10.40 -40.98 -2.81
CA TRP A 340 -9.16 -40.21 -2.71
C TRP A 340 -9.08 -39.10 -3.76
N ASP A 341 -10.09 -38.97 -4.61
CA ASP A 341 -9.98 -38.25 -5.88
C ASP A 341 -10.11 -36.72 -5.78
N ASN A 342 -10.20 -36.13 -4.57
CA ASN A 342 -10.27 -34.66 -4.41
C ASN A 342 -9.68 -34.18 -3.08
N GLN A 343 -8.52 -34.68 -2.67
CA GLN A 343 -7.82 -34.07 -1.53
C GLN A 343 -7.29 -32.70 -1.97
N VAL A 344 -7.66 -31.64 -1.23
CA VAL A 344 -7.21 -30.28 -1.50
C VAL A 344 -6.11 -29.93 -0.51
N CYS A 345 -4.93 -29.59 -1.03
CA CYS A 345 -3.76 -29.16 -0.29
C CYS A 345 -3.67 -27.62 -0.33
N GLU A 346 -3.12 -27.01 0.73
CA GLU A 346 -2.77 -25.59 0.69
C GLU A 346 -1.30 -25.45 0.32
N LYS A 347 -1.03 -24.66 -0.72
CA LYS A 347 0.34 -24.33 -1.15
C LYS A 347 0.65 -22.89 -0.78
N HIS A 348 1.71 -22.69 -0.01
CA HIS A 348 2.14 -21.39 0.50
C HIS A 348 3.40 -20.94 -0.22
N TYR A 349 3.43 -19.68 -0.67
CA TYR A 349 4.58 -19.09 -1.36
C TYR A 349 5.24 -18.01 -0.50
N TYR A 350 6.56 -17.86 -0.65
CA TYR A 350 7.38 -17.01 0.22
C TYR A 350 8.34 -16.11 -0.55
N ILE A 351 8.62 -14.92 0.01
CA ILE A 351 9.74 -14.05 -0.38
C ILE A 351 10.51 -13.73 0.89
N ASN A 352 11.82 -14.01 0.92
CA ASN A 352 12.69 -13.74 2.07
C ASN A 352 12.14 -14.30 3.41
N GLY A 353 11.50 -15.46 3.37
CA GLY A 353 10.89 -16.11 4.55
C GLY A 353 9.53 -15.55 4.98
N VAL A 354 9.02 -14.50 4.33
CA VAL A 354 7.68 -13.95 4.56
C VAL A 354 6.69 -14.62 3.62
N LYS A 355 5.58 -15.15 4.16
CA LYS A 355 4.51 -15.75 3.37
C LYS A 355 3.82 -14.67 2.55
N MET A 356 3.80 -14.83 1.23
CA MET A 356 3.21 -13.88 0.30
C MET A 356 1.77 -14.21 -0.06
N LEU A 357 1.48 -15.48 -0.37
CA LEU A 357 0.14 -15.92 -0.74
C LEU A 357 -0.08 -17.41 -0.46
N THR A 358 -1.34 -17.84 -0.52
CA THR A 358 -1.73 -19.24 -0.36
C THR A 358 -2.78 -19.59 -1.41
N ILE A 359 -2.58 -20.70 -2.11
CA ILE A 359 -3.54 -21.25 -3.08
C ILE A 359 -3.96 -22.67 -2.67
N LYS A 360 -5.10 -23.10 -3.19
CA LYS A 360 -5.56 -24.49 -3.11
C LYS A 360 -5.12 -25.25 -4.35
N VAL A 361 -4.46 -26.38 -4.15
CA VAL A 361 -4.03 -27.29 -5.22
C VAL A 361 -4.57 -28.68 -4.95
N SER A 362 -4.72 -29.48 -6.01
CA SER A 362 -4.97 -30.91 -5.83
C SER A 362 -3.75 -31.56 -5.18
N CYS A 363 -4.00 -32.37 -4.14
CA CYS A 363 -3.10 -33.45 -3.76
C CYS A 363 -3.37 -34.64 -4.71
#